data_AF-A0A2S9FJN6-F1
#
_entry.id   AF-A0A2S9FJN6-F1
#
_cell.length_a   1.000
_cell.length_b   1.000
_cell.length_c   1.000
_cell.angle_alpha   90.00
_cell.angle_beta   90.00
_cell.angle_gamma   90.00
#
_symmetry.space_group_name_H-M   'P 1'
#
loop_
_entity.id
_entity.type
_entity.pdbx_description
1 polymer ?
#
loop_
_entity_poly.entity_id
_entity_poly.type
_entity_poly.pdbx_seq_one_letter_code
_entity_poly.pdbx_strand_id
1 'polypeptide(L)'
;MDLGSVARSTGAEWIGQPSHEPLLPRTRPVVPDKDPFCEPPPGFEHARPGTVLRSRDVELAFLGLIPQKFIATQLLYRTADFQGEPQAGITTVVIPAERTPGRPLPIVSYQCAIDAIAARCFPS
;
A
#
# COMPACT_ATOMS: atom_id res chain seq x y z
N MET A 1 13.89 -0.19 -37.63
CA MET A 1 13.36 -1.51 -37.23
C MET A 1 14.39 -2.11 -36.32
N ASP A 2 14.14 -2.03 -35.02
CA ASP A 2 14.98 -2.66 -34.01
C ASP A 2 14.08 -3.62 -33.24
N LEU A 3 14.42 -4.90 -33.28
CA LEU A 3 13.62 -5.99 -32.76
C LEU A 3 13.75 -5.96 -31.23
N GLY A 4 12.78 -5.31 -30.58
CA GLY A 4 12.64 -5.34 -29.14
C GLY A 4 12.68 -6.77 -28.63
N SER A 5 13.67 -7.05 -27.77
CA SER A 5 13.83 -8.33 -27.10
C SER A 5 12.55 -8.69 -26.36
N VAL A 6 11.86 -9.72 -26.87
CA VAL A 6 10.67 -10.36 -26.29
C VAL A 6 11.05 -11.39 -25.23
N ALA A 7 12.08 -11.10 -24.42
CA ALA A 7 12.30 -11.83 -23.19
C ALA A 7 11.18 -11.46 -22.19
N ARG A 8 9.97 -12.00 -22.42
CA ARG A 8 8.90 -12.04 -21.43
C ARG A 8 9.48 -12.71 -20.20
N SER A 9 9.23 -12.09 -19.05
CA SER A 9 9.68 -12.49 -17.72
C SER A 9 9.90 -13.99 -17.60
N THR A 10 11.10 -14.35 -17.14
CA THR A 10 11.40 -15.65 -16.55
C THR A 10 10.19 -16.12 -15.73
N GLY A 11 9.75 -17.38 -15.89
CA GLY A 11 8.54 -17.94 -15.27
C GLY A 11 8.54 -18.04 -13.73
N ALA A 12 9.30 -17.19 -13.05
CA ALA A 12 9.23 -16.97 -11.62
C ALA A 12 8.00 -16.11 -11.31
N GLU A 13 7.05 -16.69 -10.57
CA GLU A 13 5.96 -15.96 -9.93
C GLU A 13 6.29 -15.76 -8.45
N TRP A 14 5.87 -14.62 -7.88
CA TRP A 14 5.97 -14.43 -6.45
C TRP A 14 5.10 -15.45 -5.70
N ILE A 15 5.73 -16.30 -4.89
CA ILE A 15 5.08 -17.36 -4.10
C ILE A 15 4.85 -16.97 -2.63
N GLY A 16 5.12 -15.71 -2.28
CA GLY A 16 4.93 -15.22 -0.91
C GLY A 16 3.44 -15.16 -0.53
N GLN A 17 3.16 -15.34 0.75
CA GLN A 17 1.84 -15.09 1.32
C GLN A 17 1.81 -13.69 1.92
N PRO A 18 0.81 -12.84 1.57
CA PRO A 18 0.68 -11.53 2.19
C PRO A 18 0.45 -11.68 3.69
N SER A 19 1.32 -11.07 4.50
CA SER A 19 1.13 -11.01 5.96
C SER A 19 0.15 -9.88 6.32
N HIS A 20 -0.52 -10.04 7.46
CA HIS A 20 -1.40 -9.04 8.03
C HIS A 20 -0.99 -8.73 9.48
N GLU A 21 -0.75 -7.45 9.77
CA GLU A 21 -0.48 -6.96 11.12
C GLU A 21 -1.76 -6.33 11.70
N PRO A 22 -2.28 -6.84 12.84
CA PRO A 22 -3.47 -6.26 13.45
C PRO A 22 -3.17 -4.88 14.04
N LEU A 23 -4.21 -4.07 14.22
CA LEU A 23 -4.10 -2.76 14.85
C LEU A 23 -3.51 -2.89 16.26
N LEU A 24 -2.50 -2.07 16.56
CA LEU A 24 -1.99 -1.84 17.91
C LEU A 24 -2.53 -0.49 18.44
N PRO A 25 -3.64 -0.47 19.20
CA PRO A 25 -4.32 0.77 19.53
C PRO A 25 -3.43 1.73 20.31
N ARG A 26 -3.58 3.04 20.03
CA ARG A 26 -2.87 4.12 20.75
C ARG A 26 -1.34 4.09 20.64
N THR A 27 -0.81 3.34 19.67
CA THR A 27 0.63 3.33 19.36
C THR A 27 0.93 4.45 18.36
N ARG A 28 2.04 5.16 18.54
CA ARG A 28 2.47 6.14 17.54
C ARG A 28 3.03 5.43 16.32
N PRO A 29 2.70 5.86 15.09
CA PRO A 29 3.33 5.35 13.89
C PRO A 29 4.85 5.53 13.94
N VAL A 30 5.56 4.53 13.44
CA VAL A 30 7.00 4.63 13.18
C VAL A 30 7.19 5.47 11.92
N VAL A 31 8.26 6.26 11.85
CA VAL A 31 8.57 7.01 10.63
C VAL A 31 8.92 6.03 9.49
N PRO A 32 8.52 6.29 8.23
CA PRO A 32 8.68 5.34 7.13
C PRO A 32 10.11 4.78 6.98
N ASP A 33 11.13 5.63 7.13
CA ASP A 33 12.55 5.22 7.02
C ASP A 33 13.01 4.21 8.09
N LYS A 34 12.21 3.98 9.13
CA LYS A 34 12.49 3.04 10.24
C LYS A 34 11.43 1.97 10.38
N ASP A 35 10.46 1.95 9.48
CA ASP A 35 9.29 1.08 9.57
C ASP A 35 9.49 -0.15 8.68
N PRO A 36 9.68 -1.36 9.23
CA PRO A 36 9.88 -2.56 8.44
C PRO A 36 8.69 -2.90 7.53
N PHE A 37 7.50 -2.34 7.80
CA PHE A 37 6.35 -2.47 6.92
C PHE A 37 6.61 -1.84 5.54
N CYS A 38 7.44 -0.81 5.46
CA CYS A 38 7.81 -0.13 4.22
C CYS A 38 8.79 -0.94 3.36
N GLU A 39 9.39 -1.99 3.91
CA GLU A 39 10.33 -2.85 3.20
C GLU A 39 9.59 -3.99 2.45
N PRO A 40 9.69 -4.06 1.11
CA PRO A 40 9.06 -5.13 0.37
C PRO A 40 9.72 -6.48 0.66
N PRO A 41 8.93 -7.58 0.70
CA PRO A 41 9.48 -8.91 0.92
C PRO A 41 10.39 -9.32 -0.27
N PRO A 42 11.39 -10.18 -0.05
CA PRO A 42 12.23 -10.69 -1.12
C PRO A 42 11.41 -11.30 -2.27
N GLY A 43 11.81 -11.01 -3.50
CA GLY A 43 11.18 -11.55 -4.70
C GLY A 43 9.87 -10.87 -5.09
N PHE A 44 9.46 -9.77 -4.43
CA PHE A 44 8.28 -8.98 -4.80
C PHE A 44 8.31 -8.49 -6.25
N GLU A 45 9.50 -8.39 -6.86
CA GLU A 45 9.72 -7.98 -8.24
C GLU A 45 9.01 -8.92 -9.23
N HIS A 46 8.85 -10.19 -8.84
CA HIS A 46 8.15 -11.23 -9.58
C HIS A 46 6.62 -11.25 -9.33
N ALA A 47 6.12 -10.39 -8.44
CA ALA A 47 4.68 -10.22 -8.24
C ALA A 47 4.09 -9.38 -9.37
N ARG A 48 2.79 -9.57 -9.65
CA ARG A 48 2.08 -8.80 -10.68
C ARG A 48 1.79 -7.39 -10.17
N PRO A 49 1.78 -6.36 -11.04
CA PRO A 49 1.30 -5.02 -10.66
C PRO A 49 -0.07 -5.11 -9.96
N GLY A 50 -0.20 -4.48 -8.79
CA GLY A 50 -1.39 -4.51 -7.95
C GLY A 50 -1.44 -5.64 -6.92
N THR A 51 -0.50 -6.59 -6.91
CA THR A 51 -0.43 -7.62 -5.86
C THR A 51 -0.16 -6.97 -4.50
N VAL A 52 -1.01 -7.26 -3.51
CA VAL A 52 -0.78 -6.91 -2.10
C VAL A 52 0.33 -7.81 -1.55
N LEU A 53 1.38 -7.19 -1.00
CA LEU A 53 2.57 -7.85 -0.45
C LEU A 53 2.48 -7.96 1.08
N ARG A 54 1.93 -6.94 1.74
CA ARG A 54 1.65 -6.89 3.18
C ARG A 54 0.44 -6.00 3.43
N SER A 55 -0.20 -6.21 4.57
CA SER A 55 -1.27 -5.34 5.06
C SER A 55 -1.12 -5.09 6.55
N ARG A 56 -1.57 -3.92 7.02
CA ARG A 56 -1.70 -3.65 8.45
C ARG A 56 -2.89 -2.75 8.73
N ASP A 57 -3.58 -3.00 9.82
CA ASP A 57 -4.63 -2.09 10.27
C ASP A 57 -4.03 -0.86 10.94
N VAL A 58 -4.60 0.31 10.64
CA VAL A 58 -4.13 1.61 11.16
C VAL A 58 -5.27 2.41 11.75
N GLU A 59 -4.96 3.24 12.75
CA GLU A 59 -5.90 4.20 13.32
C GLU A 59 -5.72 5.55 12.64
N LEU A 60 -6.75 6.03 11.94
CA LEU A 60 -6.76 7.39 11.40
C LEU A 60 -7.17 8.37 12.49
N ALA A 61 -6.41 9.46 12.64
CA ALA A 61 -6.71 10.50 13.62
C ALA A 61 -6.65 11.90 12.99
N PHE A 62 -7.66 12.72 13.27
CA PHE A 62 -7.67 14.12 12.87
C PHE A 62 -6.53 14.86 13.59
N LEU A 63 -5.62 15.44 12.80
CA LEU A 63 -4.36 16.04 13.26
C LEU A 63 -3.50 15.10 14.14
N GLY A 64 -3.68 13.78 14.01
CA GLY A 64 -3.00 12.80 14.87
C GLY A 64 -3.51 12.77 16.32
N LEU A 65 -4.60 13.46 16.64
CA LEU A 65 -5.08 13.67 18.01
C LEU A 65 -6.46 13.03 18.28
N ILE A 66 -7.38 13.11 17.31
CA ILE A 66 -8.76 12.65 17.50
C ILE A 66 -9.02 11.43 16.62
N PRO A 67 -9.09 10.21 17.19
CA PRO A 67 -9.38 9.00 16.43
C PRO A 67 -10.69 9.12 15.66
N GLN A 68 -10.66 8.67 14.41
CA GLN A 68 -11.83 8.64 13.53
C GLN A 68 -12.47 7.26 13.54
N LYS A 69 -13.79 7.21 13.44
CA LYS A 69 -14.54 5.94 13.42
C LYS A 69 -14.53 5.31 12.02
N PHE A 70 -13.35 5.02 11.49
CA PHE A 70 -13.19 4.29 10.22
C PHE A 70 -12.41 3.01 10.45
N ILE A 71 -12.68 2.00 9.63
CA ILE A 71 -11.78 0.87 9.49
C ILE A 71 -10.78 1.28 8.41
N ALA A 72 -9.49 1.32 8.74
CA ALA A 72 -8.46 1.70 7.80
C ALA A 72 -7.33 0.67 7.79
N THR A 73 -6.87 0.31 6.60
CA THR A 73 -5.80 -0.67 6.39
C THR A 73 -4.80 -0.07 5.42
N GLN A 74 -3.52 -0.07 5.79
CA GLN A 74 -2.43 0.20 4.86
C GLN A 74 -2.06 -1.07 4.10
N LEU A 75 -1.86 -0.94 2.79
CA LEU A 75 -1.46 -2.02 1.91
C LEU A 75 -0.10 -1.65 1.30
N LEU A 76 0.91 -2.50 1.54
CA LEU A 76 2.12 -2.50 0.73
C LEU A 76 1.82 -3.32 -0.52
N TYR A 77 1.97 -2.75 -1.71
CA TYR A 77 1.63 -3.41 -2.97
C TYR A 77 2.72 -3.24 -4.02
N ARG A 78 2.81 -4.21 -4.92
CA ARG A 78 3.72 -4.15 -6.07
C ARG A 78 3.18 -3.17 -7.11
N THR A 79 3.99 -2.20 -7.49
CA THR A 79 3.74 -1.23 -8.56
C THR A 79 4.93 -1.20 -9.53
N ALA A 80 5.01 -0.19 -10.39
CA ALA A 80 6.19 0.08 -11.22
C ALA A 80 6.51 1.59 -11.23
N ASP A 81 7.78 1.91 -11.47
CA ASP A 81 8.24 3.28 -11.70
C ASP A 81 7.91 3.77 -13.14
N PHE A 82 8.43 4.93 -13.53
CA PHE A 82 8.15 5.50 -14.85
C PHE A 82 8.80 4.72 -16.00
N GLN A 83 9.85 3.94 -15.73
CA GLN A 83 10.54 3.09 -16.68
C GLN A 83 9.93 1.68 -16.75
N GLY A 84 8.99 1.37 -15.85
CA GLY A 84 8.35 0.07 -15.77
C GLY A 84 9.07 -0.92 -14.85
N GLU A 85 10.11 -0.49 -14.13
CA GLU A 85 10.84 -1.33 -13.20
C GLU A 85 9.99 -1.61 -11.95
N PRO A 86 10.06 -2.84 -11.37
CA PRO A 86 9.28 -3.18 -10.19
C PRO A 86 9.59 -2.28 -9.00
N GLN A 87 8.54 -1.74 -8.38
CA GLN A 87 8.62 -0.93 -7.16
C GLN A 87 7.54 -1.38 -6.18
N ALA A 88 7.69 -1.05 -4.89
CA ALA A 88 6.61 -1.18 -3.91
C ALA A 88 6.05 0.20 -3.56
N GLY A 89 4.73 0.30 -3.44
CA GLY A 89 4.03 1.48 -2.96
C GLY A 89 3.18 1.14 -1.74
N ILE A 90 2.83 2.15 -0.94
CA ILE A 90 1.88 2.02 0.15
C ILE A 90 0.63 2.84 -0.20
N THR A 91 -0.54 2.29 0.12
CA THR A 91 -1.81 3.01 0.06
C THR A 91 -2.64 2.73 1.30
N THR A 92 -3.49 3.68 1.68
CA THR A 92 -4.43 3.52 2.79
C THR A 92 -5.83 3.29 2.23
N VAL A 93 -6.40 2.12 2.49
CA VAL A 93 -7.79 1.80 2.16
C VAL A 93 -8.65 2.15 3.37
N VAL A 94 -9.66 3.00 3.14
CA VAL A 94 -10.60 3.41 4.19
C VAL A 94 -11.97 2.83 3.89
N ILE A 95 -12.52 2.15 4.88
CA ILE A 95 -13.83 1.53 4.84
C ILE A 95 -14.80 2.39 5.67
N PRO A 96 -15.95 2.82 5.09
CA PRO A 96 -16.98 3.51 5.84
C PRO A 96 -17.46 2.66 7.03
N ALA A 97 -17.66 3.31 8.18
CA ALA A 97 -18.15 2.67 9.41
C ALA A 97 -19.54 2.05 9.22
N GLU A 98 -20.37 2.71 8.41
CA GLU A 98 -21.73 2.31 8.12
C GLU A 98 -21.82 1.92 6.63
N ARG A 99 -22.35 0.73 6.38
CA ARG A 99 -22.61 0.20 5.04
C ARG A 99 -24.06 -0.25 4.97
N THR A 100 -24.78 0.12 3.90
CA THR A 100 -26.09 -0.46 3.64
C THR A 100 -25.91 -1.86 3.04
N PRO A 101 -26.36 -2.95 3.71
CA PRO A 101 -26.25 -4.29 3.16
C PRO A 101 -26.93 -4.39 1.79
N GLY A 102 -26.34 -5.15 0.87
CA GLY A 102 -26.91 -5.38 -0.46
C GLY A 102 -26.78 -4.21 -1.45
N ARG A 103 -26.19 -3.07 -1.06
CA ARG A 103 -25.86 -1.99 -2.00
C ARG A 103 -24.40 -2.11 -2.47
N PRO A 104 -24.11 -1.78 -3.75
CA PRO A 104 -22.74 -1.66 -4.23
C PRO A 104 -21.95 -0.66 -3.37
N LEU A 105 -20.70 -0.99 -3.05
CA LEU A 105 -19.78 -0.07 -2.39
C LEU A 105 -18.92 0.62 -3.45
N PRO A 106 -19.22 1.88 -3.83
CA PRO A 106 -18.41 2.60 -4.80
C PRO A 106 -16.99 2.82 -4.27
N ILE A 107 -16.01 2.77 -5.15
CA ILE A 107 -14.61 3.03 -4.83
C ILE A 107 -14.28 4.46 -5.23
N VAL A 108 -13.67 5.21 -4.31
CA VAL A 108 -13.11 6.53 -4.56
C VAL A 108 -11.60 6.43 -4.41
N SER A 109 -10.88 6.87 -5.43
CA SER A 109 -9.43 7.05 -5.36
C SER A 109 -9.16 8.54 -5.10
N TYR A 110 -8.53 8.84 -3.96
CA TYR A 110 -8.21 10.21 -3.55
C TYR A 110 -6.71 10.42 -3.59
N GLN A 111 -6.28 11.48 -4.28
CA GLN A 111 -4.89 11.90 -4.39
C GLN A 111 -4.67 13.15 -3.54
N CYS A 112 -3.80 13.04 -2.53
CA CYS A 112 -3.39 14.18 -1.73
C CYS A 112 -2.39 15.05 -2.51
N ALA A 113 -2.51 16.38 -2.40
CA ALA A 113 -1.47 17.31 -2.83
C ALA A 113 -0.33 17.29 -1.79
N ILE A 114 0.67 16.45 -2.02
CA ILE A 114 1.74 16.18 -1.05
C ILE A 114 2.74 17.35 -0.97
N ASP A 115 3.02 18.00 -2.11
CA ASP A 115 3.88 19.19 -2.27
C ASP A 115 5.22 19.12 -1.48
N ALA A 116 5.77 17.91 -1.34
CA ALA A 116 6.99 17.63 -0.59
C ALA A 116 7.65 16.33 -1.09
N ILE A 117 8.96 16.17 -0.82
CA ILE A 117 9.77 15.03 -1.33
C ILE A 117 10.38 14.15 -0.22
N ALA A 118 10.11 14.46 1.05
CA ALA A 118 10.64 13.66 2.16
C ALA A 118 9.68 12.50 2.48
N ALA A 119 10.22 11.32 2.84
CA ALA A 119 9.41 10.12 3.08
C ALA A 119 8.29 10.32 4.11
N ARG A 120 8.59 11.04 5.20
CA ARG A 120 7.61 11.40 6.25
C ARG A 120 6.41 12.25 5.77
N CYS A 121 6.50 12.84 4.58
CA CYS A 121 5.45 13.67 4.00
C CYS A 121 4.49 12.87 3.12
N PHE A 122 4.81 11.61 2.82
CA PHE A 122 3.90 10.75 2.08
C PHE A 122 2.62 10.50 2.90
N PRO A 123 1.46 10.34 2.25
CA PRO A 123 0.18 10.15 2.94
C PRO A 123 0.10 8.89 3.82
N SER A 124 1.07 7.98 3.68
CA SER A 124 1.12 6.66 4.32
C SER A 124 2.54 6.26 4.65
#